data_AF-A0A3D5XP98-F1
#
_entry.id   AF-A0A3D5XP98-F1
#
_cell.length_a   1.000
_cell.length_b   1.000
_cell.length_c   1.000
_cell.angle_alpha   90.00
_cell.angle_beta   90.00
_cell.angle_gamma   90.00
#
_symmetry.space_group_name_H-M   'P 1'
#
loop_
_entity.id
_entity.type
_entity.pdbx_description
1 polymer ?
#
loop_
_entity_poly.entity_id
_entity_poly.type
_entity_poly.pdbx_seq_one_letter_code
_entity_poly.pdbx_strand_id
1 'polypeptide(L)'
;LIDFLDNFPTIDLSDYEKELIDNISKSISISDIEKISDEKINAIMDYDKWINNNEENISNYIKFKESEEYLNNPVIIILEKVKKHMEDNEYYEIVIPLIRKISKSYDEYYKQMLKANKKLMENM
;
A
#
# COMPACT_ATOMS: atom_id res chain seq x y z
N LEU A 1 -4.52 13.03 16.26
CA LEU A 1 -3.77 11.89 15.68
C LEU A 1 -3.65 10.79 16.70
N ILE A 2 -2.96 11.04 17.83
CA ILE A 2 -2.86 10.09 18.95
C ILE A 2 -4.25 9.61 19.38
N ASP A 3 -5.16 10.53 19.75
CA ASP A 3 -6.53 10.18 20.13
C ASP A 3 -7.28 9.34 19.09
N PHE A 4 -7.02 9.55 17.80
CA PHE A 4 -7.65 8.75 16.75
C PHE A 4 -7.07 7.34 16.71
N LEU A 5 -5.73 7.21 16.76
CA LEU A 5 -5.05 5.92 16.70
C LEU A 5 -5.30 5.08 17.97
N ASP A 6 -5.36 5.72 19.14
CA ASP A 6 -5.64 5.05 20.41
C ASP A 6 -7.07 4.47 20.46
N ASN A 7 -8.00 5.08 19.72
CA ASN A 7 -9.39 4.62 19.61
C ASN A 7 -9.69 3.91 18.28
N PHE A 8 -8.66 3.64 17.46
CA PHE A 8 -8.87 3.02 16.16
C PHE A 8 -9.35 1.58 16.36
N PRO A 9 -10.48 1.18 15.75
CA PRO A 9 -11.05 -0.13 16.03
C PRO A 9 -10.13 -1.24 15.52
N THR A 10 -10.10 -2.34 16.25
CA THR A 10 -9.39 -3.55 15.84
C THR A 10 -10.06 -4.15 14.62
N ILE A 11 -9.26 -4.56 13.65
CA ILE A 11 -9.77 -5.31 12.50
C ILE A 11 -10.24 -6.71 12.92
N ASP A 12 -11.39 -7.13 12.40
CA ASP A 12 -11.92 -8.47 12.62
C ASP A 12 -11.34 -9.44 11.58
N LEU A 13 -10.24 -10.11 11.97
CA LEU A 13 -9.65 -11.21 11.23
C LEU A 13 -9.91 -12.54 11.96
N SER A 14 -10.28 -13.56 11.21
CA SER A 14 -10.40 -14.93 11.73
C SER A 14 -9.03 -15.48 12.18
N ASP A 15 -9.04 -16.50 13.03
CA ASP A 15 -7.79 -17.12 13.50
C ASP A 15 -6.97 -17.72 12.35
N TYR A 16 -7.65 -18.25 11.33
CA TYR A 16 -7.01 -18.71 10.09
C TYR A 16 -6.29 -17.59 9.36
N GLU A 17 -6.92 -16.42 9.21
CA GLU A 17 -6.33 -15.26 8.53
C GLU A 17 -5.13 -14.71 9.29
N LYS A 18 -5.22 -14.64 10.63
CA LYS A 18 -4.09 -14.25 11.48
C LYS A 18 -2.91 -15.22 11.30
N GLU A 19 -3.16 -16.52 11.41
CA GLU A 19 -2.13 -17.55 11.24
C GLU A 19 -1.48 -17.50 9.85
N LEU A 20 -2.28 -17.26 8.80
CA LEU A 20 -1.77 -17.13 7.44
C LEU A 20 -0.82 -15.93 7.30
N ILE A 21 -1.20 -14.75 7.81
CA ILE A 21 -0.34 -13.56 7.79
C ILE A 21 0.96 -13.81 8.57
N ASP A 22 0.84 -14.36 9.78
CA ASP A 22 2.00 -14.67 10.62
C ASP A 22 2.95 -15.61 9.89
N ASN A 23 2.42 -16.67 9.27
CA ASN A 23 3.23 -17.64 8.53
C ASN A 23 3.96 -17.02 7.33
N ILE A 24 3.30 -16.17 6.56
CA ILE A 24 3.91 -15.51 5.39
C ILE A 24 4.95 -14.46 5.82
N SER A 25 4.69 -13.76 6.92
CA SER A 25 5.60 -12.72 7.42
C SER A 25 6.88 -13.27 8.05
N LYS A 26 6.93 -14.56 8.44
CA LYS A 26 8.12 -15.18 9.09
C LYS A 26 9.42 -15.03 8.30
N SER A 27 9.34 -14.99 6.98
CA SER A 27 10.51 -14.84 6.10
C SER A 27 10.85 -13.39 5.78
N ILE A 28 10.06 -12.42 6.22
CA ILE A 28 10.23 -11.01 5.90
C ILE A 28 10.98 -10.33 7.04
N SER A 29 12.21 -9.91 6.79
CA SER A 29 13.01 -9.17 7.76
C SER A 29 12.64 -7.68 7.78
N ILE A 30 13.03 -6.98 8.85
CA ILE A 30 12.92 -5.51 8.91
C ILE A 30 13.70 -4.86 7.76
N SER A 31 14.88 -5.38 7.43
CA SER A 31 15.68 -4.87 6.30
C SER A 31 14.99 -5.06 4.95
N ASP A 32 14.20 -6.12 4.77
CA ASP A 32 13.41 -6.29 3.54
C ASP A 32 12.32 -5.20 3.45
N ILE A 33 11.68 -4.87 4.58
CA ILE A 33 10.66 -3.83 4.65
C ILE A 33 11.26 -2.45 4.35
N GLU A 34 12.43 -2.13 4.94
CA GLU A 34 13.16 -0.88 4.68
C GLU A 34 13.53 -0.77 3.21
N LYS A 35 14.09 -1.83 2.62
CA LYS A 35 14.45 -1.87 1.20
C LYS A 35 13.23 -1.64 0.29
N ILE A 36 12.11 -2.31 0.58
CA ILE A 36 10.85 -2.12 -0.18
C ILE A 36 10.35 -0.67 -0.05
N SER A 37 10.48 -0.07 1.13
CA SER A 37 10.10 1.32 1.35
C SER A 37 10.96 2.28 0.52
N ASP A 38 12.27 2.09 0.52
CA ASP A 38 13.20 2.91 -0.26
C ASP A 38 12.98 2.77 -1.77
N GLU A 39 12.76 1.55 -2.26
CA GLU A 39 12.44 1.30 -3.66
C GLU A 39 11.13 1.99 -4.08
N LYS A 40 10.11 1.99 -3.23
CA LYS A 40 8.84 2.73 -3.48
C LYS A 40 9.06 4.24 -3.54
N ILE A 41 9.83 4.79 -2.59
CA ILE A 41 10.15 6.22 -2.59
C ILE A 41 10.90 6.59 -3.87
N ASN A 42 11.92 5.81 -4.24
CA ASN A 42 12.69 6.04 -5.46
C ASN A 42 11.83 5.96 -6.73
N ALA A 43 10.92 4.98 -6.81
CA ALA A 43 9.97 4.84 -7.92
C ALA A 43 9.07 6.08 -8.08
N ILE A 44 8.63 6.68 -6.97
CA ILE A 44 7.79 7.89 -7.00
C ILE A 44 8.62 9.13 -7.35
N MET A 45 9.84 9.23 -6.82
CA MET A 45 10.71 10.38 -7.05
C MET A 45 11.23 10.46 -8.50
N ASP A 46 11.41 9.31 -9.15
CA ASP A 46 11.81 9.20 -10.56
C ASP A 46 10.80 8.35 -11.35
N TYR A 47 9.53 8.77 -11.30
CA TYR A 47 8.39 8.07 -11.92
C TYR A 47 8.60 7.78 -13.40
N ASP A 48 9.06 8.76 -14.19
CA ASP A 48 9.18 8.60 -15.65
C ASP A 48 10.23 7.55 -16.01
N LYS A 49 11.34 7.48 -15.26
CA LYS A 49 12.34 6.42 -15.45
C LYS A 49 11.80 5.08 -14.97
N TRP A 50 11.14 5.05 -13.82
CA TRP A 50 10.65 3.81 -13.24
C TRP A 50 9.58 3.16 -14.12
N ILE A 51 8.61 3.92 -14.63
CA ILE A 51 7.55 3.39 -15.49
C ILE A 51 8.12 2.81 -16.79
N ASN A 52 9.06 3.51 -17.44
CA ASN A 52 9.70 3.06 -18.67
C ASN A 52 10.53 1.79 -18.46
N ASN A 53 11.20 1.67 -17.31
CA ASN A 53 12.02 0.50 -16.98
C ASN A 53 11.18 -0.73 -16.56
N ASN A 54 9.89 -0.53 -16.23
CA ASN A 54 9.04 -1.58 -15.66
C ASN A 54 7.77 -1.83 -16.47
N GLU A 55 7.65 -1.30 -17.69
CA GLU A 55 6.43 -1.38 -18.52
C GLU A 55 5.93 -2.83 -18.68
N GLU A 56 6.83 -3.76 -19.03
CA GLU A 56 6.48 -5.19 -19.18
C GLU A 56 6.00 -5.80 -17.86
N ASN A 57 6.72 -5.55 -16.76
CA ASN A 57 6.36 -6.05 -15.43
C ASN A 57 4.99 -5.53 -14.98
N ILE A 58 4.70 -4.25 -15.24
CA ILE A 58 3.42 -3.62 -14.92
C ILE A 58 2.31 -4.25 -15.75
N SER A 59 2.50 -4.42 -17.06
CA SER A 59 1.52 -5.06 -17.94
C SER A 59 1.20 -6.49 -17.49
N ASN A 60 2.23 -7.27 -17.17
CA ASN A 60 2.07 -8.64 -16.67
C ASN A 60 1.36 -8.67 -15.32
N TYR A 61 1.68 -7.74 -14.42
CA TYR A 61 1.03 -7.66 -13.11
C TYR A 61 -0.44 -7.25 -13.22
N ILE A 62 -0.79 -6.30 -14.10
CA ILE A 62 -2.19 -5.91 -14.34
C ILE A 62 -3.00 -7.11 -14.82
N LYS A 63 -2.48 -7.88 -15.80
CA LYS A 63 -3.14 -9.12 -16.27
C LYS A 63 -3.27 -10.16 -15.16
N PHE A 64 -2.23 -10.32 -14.34
CA PHE A 64 -2.27 -11.23 -13.20
C PHE A 64 -3.36 -10.86 -12.20
N LYS A 65 -3.59 -9.57 -11.95
CA LYS A 65 -4.67 -9.10 -11.04
C LYS A 65 -6.07 -9.47 -11.51
N GLU A 66 -6.27 -9.71 -12.81
CA GLU A 66 -7.54 -10.15 -13.40
C GLU A 66 -7.69 -11.68 -13.39
N SER A 67 -6.64 -12.42 -13.02
CA SER A 67 -6.67 -13.89 -13.01
C SER A 67 -7.46 -14.45 -11.83
N GLU A 68 -8.03 -15.65 -12.02
CA GLU A 68 -8.66 -16.41 -10.94
C GLU A 68 -7.68 -16.73 -9.81
N GLU A 69 -6.39 -16.91 -10.13
CA GLU A 69 -5.35 -17.15 -9.14
C GLU A 69 -5.23 -15.98 -8.17
N TYR A 70 -5.22 -14.75 -8.68
CA TYR A 70 -5.15 -13.55 -7.83
C TYR A 70 -6.46 -13.32 -7.05
N LEU A 71 -7.60 -13.40 -7.75
CA LEU A 71 -8.91 -13.09 -7.16
C LEU A 71 -9.33 -14.08 -6.06
N ASN A 72 -8.92 -15.34 -6.19
CA ASN A 72 -9.20 -16.37 -5.18
C ASN A 72 -8.06 -16.54 -4.16
N ASN A 73 -7.01 -15.72 -4.23
CA ASN A 73 -5.89 -15.82 -3.30
C ASN A 73 -6.32 -15.36 -1.88
N PRO A 74 -6.16 -16.20 -0.84
CA PRO A 74 -6.55 -15.83 0.53
C PRO A 74 -5.86 -14.56 1.06
N VAL A 75 -4.62 -14.30 0.65
CA VAL A 75 -3.88 -13.09 1.05
C VAL A 75 -4.50 -11.83 0.44
N ILE A 76 -5.02 -11.92 -0.78
CA ILE A 76 -5.71 -10.81 -1.44
C ILE A 76 -7.04 -10.53 -0.76
N ILE A 77 -7.78 -11.58 -0.37
CA ILE A 77 -9.02 -11.42 0.40
C ILE A 77 -8.76 -10.69 1.73
N ILE A 78 -7.69 -11.06 2.44
CA ILE A 78 -7.26 -10.38 3.67
C ILE A 78 -6.88 -8.92 3.39
N LEU A 79 -6.13 -8.66 2.32
CA LEU A 79 -5.74 -7.30 1.93
C LEU A 79 -6.96 -6.40 1.69
N GLU A 80 -7.99 -6.90 1.00
CA GLU A 80 -9.22 -6.15 0.76
C GLU A 80 -10.01 -5.92 2.06
N LYS A 81 -10.04 -6.89 2.99
CA LYS A 81 -10.61 -6.67 4.33
C LYS A 81 -9.89 -5.55 5.09
N VAL A 82 -8.55 -5.52 5.04
CA VAL A 82 -7.75 -4.45 5.67
C VAL A 82 -8.04 -3.10 5.05
N LYS A 83 -8.07 -3.00 3.72
CA LYS A 83 -8.38 -1.75 3.03
C LYS A 83 -9.77 -1.24 3.41
N LYS A 84 -10.78 -2.10 3.33
CA LYS A 84 -12.15 -1.77 3.70
C LYS A 84 -12.25 -1.31 5.16
N HIS A 85 -11.56 -1.98 6.09
CA HIS A 85 -11.51 -1.56 7.49
C HIS A 85 -10.91 -0.16 7.66
N MET A 86 -9.86 0.17 6.91
CA MET A 86 -9.26 1.52 6.93
C MET A 86 -10.22 2.58 6.37
N GLU A 87 -10.95 2.25 5.29
CA GLU A 87 -11.93 3.14 4.66
C GLU A 87 -13.16 3.36 5.55
N ASP A 88 -13.78 2.28 6.05
CA ASP A 88 -14.99 2.30 6.88
C ASP A 88 -14.77 3.07 8.20
N ASN A 89 -13.52 3.19 8.64
CA ASN A 89 -13.13 3.90 9.86
C ASN A 89 -12.41 5.23 9.58
N GLU A 90 -12.55 5.79 8.37
CA GLU A 90 -12.06 7.12 7.99
C GLU A 90 -10.54 7.32 8.18
N TYR A 91 -9.75 6.24 8.21
CA TYR A 91 -8.31 6.29 8.45
C TYR A 91 -7.63 7.20 7.43
N TYR A 92 -7.94 7.03 6.14
CA TYR A 92 -7.28 7.81 5.08
C TYR A 92 -7.64 9.29 5.15
N GLU A 93 -8.89 9.63 5.48
CA GLU A 93 -9.39 11.00 5.53
C GLU A 93 -8.89 11.77 6.77
N ILE A 94 -8.62 11.07 7.87
CA ILE A 94 -8.19 11.68 9.13
C ILE A 94 -6.68 11.58 9.30
N VAL A 95 -6.11 10.38 9.21
CA VAL A 95 -4.71 10.12 9.58
C VAL A 95 -3.74 10.67 8.55
N ILE A 96 -3.97 10.45 7.26
CA ILE A 96 -3.03 10.90 6.21
C ILE A 96 -2.87 12.43 6.23
N PRO A 97 -3.93 13.26 6.30
CA PRO A 97 -3.76 14.70 6.41
C PRO A 97 -3.04 15.13 7.69
N LEU A 98 -3.25 14.44 8.81
CA LEU A 98 -2.55 14.73 10.06
C LEU A 98 -1.05 14.41 9.95
N ILE A 99 -0.68 13.25 9.41
CA ILE A 99 0.73 12.87 9.18
C ILE A 99 1.41 13.89 8.28
N ARG A 100 0.76 14.31 7.19
CA ARG A 100 1.28 15.35 6.28
C ARG A 100 1.52 16.69 6.98
N LYS A 101 0.66 17.08 7.93
CA LYS A 101 0.84 18.32 8.70
C LYS A 101 2.04 18.27 9.64
N ILE A 102 2.33 17.11 10.23
CA ILE A 102 3.41 16.97 11.23
C ILE A 102 4.77 16.58 10.63
N SER A 103 4.78 15.99 9.43
CA SER A 103 6.01 15.55 8.75
C SER A 103 6.16 16.20 7.38
N LYS A 104 7.10 17.14 7.29
CA LYS A 104 7.40 17.86 6.04
C LYS A 104 7.89 16.92 4.93
N SER A 105 8.79 15.99 5.26
CA SER A 105 9.31 15.02 4.29
C SER A 105 8.23 14.09 3.77
N TYR A 106 7.28 13.69 4.63
CA TYR A 106 6.15 12.88 4.21
C TYR A 106 5.18 13.65 3.30
N ASP A 107 4.88 14.92 3.60
CA ASP A 107 4.04 15.75 2.72
C ASP A 107 4.68 15.99 1.35
N GLU A 108 6.00 16.20 1.31
CA GLU A 108 6.75 16.30 0.05
C GLU A 108 6.67 15.00 -0.77
N TYR A 109 6.93 13.85 -0.14
CA TYR A 109 6.75 12.52 -0.76
C TYR A 109 5.31 12.33 -1.28
N TYR A 110 4.31 12.63 -0.46
CA TYR A 110 2.89 12.45 -0.80
C TYR A 110 2.48 13.32 -2.00
N LYS A 111 2.96 14.57 -2.07
CA LYS A 111 2.74 15.44 -3.23
C LYS A 111 3.36 14.88 -4.51
N GLN A 112 4.54 14.29 -4.43
CA GLN A 112 5.18 13.64 -5.57
C GLN A 112 4.41 12.38 -5.99
N MET A 113 3.94 11.59 -5.02
CA MET A 113 3.08 10.43 -5.27
C MET A 113 1.77 10.82 -5.99
N LEU A 114 1.11 11.91 -5.60
CA LEU A 114 -0.09 12.40 -6.29
C LEU A 114 0.19 12.79 -7.75
N LYS A 115 1.34 13.42 -8.03
CA LYS A 115 1.75 13.76 -9.39
C LYS A 115 2.03 12.51 -10.22
N ALA A 116 2.74 11.54 -9.65
CA ALA A 116 3.01 10.25 -10.29
C ALA A 116 1.71 9.50 -10.60
N ASN A 117 0.78 9.44 -9.63
CA ASN A 117 -0.53 8.82 -9.83
C ASN A 117 -1.33 9.52 -10.94
N LYS A 118 -1.33 10.86 -10.99
CA LYS A 118 -2.00 11.59 -12.07
C LYS A 118 -1.44 11.19 -13.44
N LYS A 119 -0.11 11.15 -13.60
CA LYS A 119 0.53 10.70 -14.85
C LYS A 119 0.17 9.26 -15.20
N LEU A 120 0.13 8.37 -14.21
CA LEU A 120 -0.25 6.97 -14.41
C LEU A 120 -1.68 6.86 -14.95
N MET A 121 -2.63 7.56 -14.32
CA MET A 121 -4.04 7.55 -14.72
C MET A 121 -4.29 8.22 -16.07
N GLU A 122 -3.45 9.16 -16.51
CA GLU A 122 -3.53 9.77 -17.85
C GLU A 122 -3.04 8.82 -18.96
N ASN A 123 -2.22 7.81 -18.61
CA ASN A 123 -1.60 6.86 -19.55
C ASN A 123 -2.25 5.46 -19.50
N MET A 124 -3.26 5.25 -18.65
CA MET A 124 -4.06 4.02 -18.55
C MET A 124 -5.37 4.16 -19.33
#